data_AF-A0A2S8Q716-F1
#
_entry.id   AF-A0A2S8Q716-F1
#
_cell.length_a   1.000
_cell.length_b   1.000
_cell.length_c   1.000
_cell.angle_alpha   90.00
_cell.angle_beta   90.00
_cell.angle_gamma   90.00
#
_symmetry.space_group_name_H-M   'P 1'
#
loop_
_entity.id
_entity.type
_entity.pdbx_description
1 polymer ?
#
loop_
_entity_poly.entity_id
_entity_poly.type
_entity_poly.pdbx_seq_one_letter_code
_entity_poly.pdbx_strand_id
1 'polypeptide(L)'
;MSPKSDFKAFSISNNANVVSQGEYEQSPNLKTGFPPDNITIHLLNKVLRQSSAIASVVANFIATYSGNDVLDDGDIVKLAAQLNSALEQKIATEVPNSSLTQKGVTQLTDKTGNSNTLAVTQKLVSDVNDNANNRLAKDQNGADIPDKKAFVENLGLEVISTKPVVVGNNTASTIDNFDNIPQNSTYFAYPEGLNGPGIYGPGMRLSGGYGGFKGYELMIQATYAQKSELYFRMRNGDINRWNPWYKVWSTSNAKPDTNGNLKVSSPVVDIHPDGTYQLTREAEGVTVKRIETGKYRISGCNGFAKDGEWGIHGGTIVPADSNGLNLIWVCELVDPSSGDITIECYHRQNGDAPIFAQNKRVKSINDDGEVIYYHDGELCDIPDGRVINVRVQLPEKP
;
A
#
# COMPACT_ATOMS: atom_id res chain seq x y z
N MET A 1 48.63 72.37 -4.06
CA MET A 1 50.04 72.41 -3.61
C MET A 1 50.34 71.07 -2.98
N SER A 2 51.49 70.46 -3.28
CA SER A 2 51.87 69.20 -2.63
C SER A 2 52.21 69.49 -1.15
N PRO A 3 51.68 68.70 -0.19
CA PRO A 3 52.00 68.85 1.22
C PRO A 3 53.51 68.77 1.48
N LYS A 4 54.01 69.53 2.45
CA LYS A 4 55.42 69.63 2.80
C LYS A 4 55.69 69.04 4.18
N SER A 5 56.87 68.47 4.35
CA SER A 5 57.38 68.01 5.65
C SER A 5 58.60 68.84 6.06
N ASP A 6 58.62 69.34 7.29
CA ASP A 6 59.74 70.10 7.86
C ASP A 6 60.84 69.20 8.41
N PHE A 7 60.56 67.92 8.68
CA PHE A 7 61.54 66.93 9.11
C PHE A 7 62.50 66.58 7.97
N LYS A 8 63.72 67.12 8.00
CA LYS A 8 64.74 66.93 6.96
C LYS A 8 65.76 65.86 7.34
N ALA A 9 66.16 65.07 6.35
CA ALA A 9 67.29 64.16 6.50
C ALA A 9 68.61 64.93 6.58
N PHE A 10 69.41 64.66 7.60
CA PHE A 10 70.71 65.29 7.84
C PHE A 10 71.82 64.58 7.06
N SER A 11 72.68 65.34 6.38
CA SER A 11 73.97 64.85 5.81
C SER A 11 73.82 63.63 4.86
N ILE A 12 72.92 63.73 3.89
CA ILE A 12 72.60 62.66 2.92
C ILE A 12 73.47 62.65 1.65
N SER A 13 74.40 63.59 1.48
CA SER A 13 75.25 63.67 0.29
C SER A 13 76.34 62.59 0.29
N ASN A 14 76.84 62.25 -0.90
CA ASN A 14 77.89 61.21 -1.05
C ASN A 14 79.20 61.55 -0.32
N ASN A 15 79.48 62.84 -0.08
CA ASN A 15 80.66 63.33 0.63
C ASN A 15 80.32 63.89 2.02
N ALA A 16 79.22 63.41 2.61
CA ALA A 16 78.81 63.78 3.95
C ALA A 16 79.92 63.46 4.98
N ASN A 17 80.07 64.35 5.96
CA ASN A 17 81.00 64.18 7.07
C ASN A 17 80.51 63.10 8.07
N VAL A 18 80.49 61.83 7.64
CA VAL A 18 79.98 60.69 8.40
C VAL A 18 80.89 59.47 8.23
N VAL A 19 80.97 58.61 9.25
CA VAL A 19 81.68 57.33 9.11
C VAL A 19 80.98 56.39 8.13
N SER A 20 81.75 55.48 7.51
CA SER A 20 81.18 54.45 6.63
C SER A 20 80.24 53.51 7.41
N GLN A 21 79.39 52.75 6.71
CA GLN A 21 78.52 51.78 7.38
C GLN A 21 79.33 50.66 8.06
N GLY A 22 80.35 50.12 7.39
CA GLY A 22 81.17 49.06 7.94
C GLY A 22 81.93 49.47 9.21
N GLU A 23 82.52 50.67 9.24
CA GLU A 23 83.20 51.16 10.44
C GLU A 23 82.23 51.44 11.60
N TYR A 24 81.02 51.91 11.29
CA TYR A 24 79.99 52.14 12.30
C TYR A 24 79.54 50.85 12.99
N GLU A 25 79.30 49.79 12.21
CA GLU A 25 78.86 48.48 12.70
C GLU A 25 79.93 47.76 13.52
N GLN A 26 81.21 48.05 13.27
CA GLN A 26 82.33 47.50 14.03
C GLN A 26 82.58 48.22 15.37
N SER A 27 81.94 49.37 15.61
CA SER A 27 82.14 50.14 16.84
C SER A 27 81.55 49.40 18.06
N PRO A 28 82.32 49.10 19.12
CA PRO A 28 81.79 48.50 20.35
C PRO A 28 80.72 49.38 21.02
N ASN A 29 80.88 50.70 20.88
CA ASN A 29 79.99 51.72 21.43
C ASN A 29 78.58 51.68 20.84
N LEU A 30 78.36 51.00 19.71
CA LEU A 30 77.03 50.84 19.13
C LEU A 30 76.09 50.06 20.07
N LYS A 31 76.63 49.14 20.88
CA LYS A 31 75.85 48.35 21.85
C LYS A 31 75.80 48.98 23.23
N THR A 32 76.86 49.65 23.64
CA THR A 32 77.05 50.14 25.02
C THR A 32 76.85 51.65 25.18
N GLY A 33 76.62 52.37 24.08
CA GLY A 33 76.59 53.84 24.05
C GLY A 33 77.99 54.45 23.91
N PHE A 34 78.04 55.75 23.60
CA PHE A 34 79.29 56.49 23.47
C PHE A 34 79.84 56.95 24.83
N PRO A 35 81.18 56.95 25.02
CA PRO A 35 81.81 57.43 26.26
C PRO A 35 81.64 58.96 26.44
N PRO A 36 81.67 59.48 27.69
CA PRO A 36 81.41 60.90 27.98
C PRO A 36 82.34 61.87 27.26
N ASP A 37 83.63 61.50 27.14
CA ASP A 37 84.70 62.43 26.73
C ASP A 37 85.50 61.93 25.51
N ASN A 38 84.87 61.42 24.43
CA ASN A 38 85.62 61.14 23.18
C ASN A 38 84.79 60.82 21.91
N ILE A 39 83.72 61.55 21.61
CA ILE A 39 82.90 61.27 20.41
C ILE A 39 83.43 62.06 19.21
N THR A 40 83.81 61.37 18.11
CA THR A 40 84.16 62.07 16.87
C THR A 40 82.90 62.62 16.19
N ILE A 41 83.04 63.80 15.56
CA ILE A 41 81.95 64.43 14.81
C ILE A 41 81.43 63.52 13.68
N HIS A 42 82.32 62.76 13.02
CA HIS A 42 81.94 61.79 11.99
C HIS A 42 81.01 60.69 12.53
N LEU A 43 81.25 60.21 13.75
CA LEU A 43 80.46 59.17 14.39
C LEU A 43 79.12 59.70 14.91
N LEU A 44 79.13 60.90 15.51
CA LEU A 44 77.90 61.59 15.91
C LEU A 44 76.99 61.87 14.70
N ASN A 45 77.57 62.39 13.62
CA ASN A 45 76.84 62.67 12.38
C ASN A 45 76.23 61.41 11.75
N LYS A 46 76.83 60.23 11.96
CA LYS A 46 76.26 58.97 11.48
C LYS A 46 74.95 58.63 12.19
N VAL A 47 74.90 58.80 13.51
CA VAL A 47 73.68 58.59 14.31
C VAL A 47 72.61 59.58 13.91
N LEU A 48 72.97 60.87 13.84
CA LEU A 48 72.05 61.95 13.42
C LEU A 48 71.52 61.72 12.00
N ARG A 49 72.36 61.25 11.07
CA ARG A 49 71.94 60.91 9.70
C ARG A 49 70.93 59.76 9.70
N GLN A 50 71.21 58.65 10.39
CA GLN A 50 70.31 57.50 10.38
C GLN A 50 68.95 57.84 11.02
N SER A 51 68.93 58.56 12.15
CA SER A 51 67.68 58.94 12.81
C SER A 51 66.86 59.94 11.98
N SER A 52 67.49 61.03 11.50
CA SER A 52 66.81 62.05 10.70
C SER A 52 66.34 61.55 9.34
N ALA A 53 67.05 60.60 8.72
CA ALA A 53 66.61 59.98 7.48
C ALA A 53 65.30 59.20 7.66
N ILE A 54 65.20 58.38 8.72
CA ILE A 54 63.96 57.67 9.03
C ILE A 54 62.83 58.65 9.39
N ALA A 55 63.11 59.66 10.22
CA ALA A 55 62.14 60.69 10.56
C ALA A 55 61.60 61.42 9.32
N SER A 56 62.48 61.79 8.39
CA SER A 56 62.08 62.44 7.12
C SER A 56 61.25 61.52 6.23
N VAL A 57 61.58 60.23 6.14
CA VAL A 57 60.78 59.26 5.38
C VAL A 57 59.38 59.12 5.96
N VAL A 58 59.27 58.94 7.29
CA VAL A 58 57.99 58.83 7.98
C VAL A 58 57.18 60.11 7.84
N ALA A 59 57.79 61.28 8.05
CA ALA A 59 57.09 62.55 7.95
C ALA A 59 56.64 62.87 6.51
N ASN A 60 57.41 62.49 5.49
CA ASN A 60 56.99 62.59 4.10
C ASN A 60 55.84 61.63 3.77
N PHE A 61 55.86 60.41 4.32
CA PHE A 61 54.73 59.48 4.22
C PHE A 61 53.47 60.10 4.83
N ILE A 62 53.57 60.66 6.03
CA ILE A 62 52.47 61.34 6.71
C ILE A 62 51.95 62.50 5.86
N ALA A 63 52.82 63.38 5.37
CA ALA A 63 52.42 64.53 4.57
C ALA A 63 51.69 64.11 3.29
N THR A 64 52.23 63.09 2.60
CA THR A 64 51.68 62.57 1.35
C THR A 64 50.27 62.01 1.52
N TYR A 65 50.06 61.15 2.54
CA TYR A 65 48.80 60.41 2.67
C TYR A 65 47.78 61.07 3.60
N SER A 66 48.19 61.95 4.53
CA SER A 66 47.25 62.77 5.31
C SER A 66 46.74 64.00 4.54
N GLY A 67 47.45 64.40 3.46
CA GLY A 67 47.12 65.58 2.67
C GLY A 67 47.47 66.91 3.34
N ASN A 68 48.17 66.90 4.48
CA ASN A 68 48.49 68.08 5.28
C ASN A 68 49.99 68.26 5.46
N ASP A 69 50.43 69.51 5.71
CA ASP A 69 51.81 69.79 6.06
C ASP A 69 52.18 69.17 7.43
N VAL A 70 53.41 68.67 7.54
CA VAL A 70 53.96 68.07 8.75
C VAL A 70 55.08 68.98 9.28
N LEU A 71 54.72 69.79 10.27
CA LEU A 71 55.58 70.84 10.85
C LEU A 71 56.45 70.29 11.98
N ASP A 72 57.66 70.83 12.14
CA ASP A 72 58.55 70.56 13.28
C ASP A 72 58.32 71.62 14.38
N ASP A 73 57.13 71.60 14.98
CA ASP A 73 56.66 72.57 16.00
C ASP A 73 56.52 71.96 17.41
N GLY A 74 56.85 70.68 17.55
CA GLY A 74 56.74 69.93 18.81
C GLY A 74 55.33 69.40 19.14
N ASP A 75 54.33 69.59 18.27
CA ASP A 75 52.97 69.08 18.48
C ASP A 75 52.86 67.59 18.15
N ILE A 76 53.25 66.75 19.12
CA ILE A 76 53.21 65.29 18.99
C ILE A 76 51.78 64.73 18.86
N VAL A 77 50.77 65.44 19.35
CA VAL A 77 49.36 64.99 19.29
C VAL A 77 48.86 65.14 17.85
N LYS A 78 49.13 66.29 17.23
CA LYS A 78 48.82 66.54 15.82
C LYS A 78 49.60 65.58 14.91
N LEU A 79 50.90 65.38 15.16
CA LEU A 79 51.71 64.45 14.38
C LEU A 79 51.14 63.01 14.44
N ALA A 80 50.73 62.54 15.61
CA ALA A 80 50.11 61.22 15.78
C ALA A 80 48.76 61.12 15.04
N ALA A 81 47.91 62.15 15.12
CA ALA A 81 46.65 62.20 14.39
C ALA A 81 46.87 62.18 12.87
N GLN A 82 47.86 62.93 12.37
CA GLN A 82 48.24 62.92 10.96
C GLN A 82 48.79 61.56 10.52
N LEU A 83 49.57 60.88 11.36
CA LEU A 83 50.04 59.51 11.08
C LEU A 83 48.89 58.51 10.95
N ASN A 84 47.92 58.54 11.89
CA ASN A 84 46.74 57.67 11.80
C ASN A 84 45.95 57.95 10.51
N SER A 85 45.72 59.23 10.19
CA SER A 85 45.02 59.61 8.96
C SER A 85 45.76 59.14 7.70
N ALA A 86 47.09 59.27 7.67
CA ALA A 86 47.91 58.78 6.57
C ALA A 86 47.81 57.26 6.39
N LEU A 87 47.80 56.50 7.48
CA LEU A 87 47.62 55.04 7.45
C LEU A 87 46.23 54.67 6.94
N GLU A 88 45.16 55.30 7.43
CA GLU A 88 43.79 55.08 6.98
C GLU A 88 43.62 55.35 5.48
N GLN A 89 44.13 56.49 5.00
CA GLN A 89 44.08 56.85 3.58
C GLN A 89 44.88 55.90 2.69
N LYS A 90 46.07 55.50 3.14
CA LYS A 90 46.91 54.52 2.43
C LYS A 90 46.20 53.18 2.28
N ILE A 91 45.62 52.67 3.37
CA ILE A 91 44.87 51.41 3.38
C ILE A 91 43.64 51.52 2.48
N ALA A 92 42.85 52.59 2.57
CA ALA A 92 41.65 52.78 1.74
C ALA A 92 41.95 52.90 0.24
N THR A 93 43.12 53.45 -0.13
CA THR A 93 43.51 53.62 -1.54
C THR A 93 44.02 52.31 -2.15
N GLU A 94 44.74 51.49 -1.39
CA GLU A 94 45.34 50.24 -1.90
C GLU A 94 44.50 48.99 -1.63
N VAL A 95 43.55 49.05 -0.70
CA VAL A 95 42.63 47.96 -0.39
C VAL A 95 41.20 48.40 -0.73
N PRO A 96 40.67 48.00 -1.91
CA PRO A 96 39.32 48.39 -2.32
C PRO A 96 38.26 47.85 -1.35
N ASN A 97 37.16 48.60 -1.18
CA ASN A 97 36.03 48.21 -0.31
C ASN A 97 35.13 47.12 -0.92
N SER A 98 35.19 46.88 -2.23
CA SER A 98 34.60 45.73 -2.94
C SER A 98 34.77 45.94 -4.45
N SER A 99 35.07 44.89 -5.20
CA SER A 99 35.11 44.90 -6.67
C SER A 99 34.88 43.47 -7.20
N LEU A 100 34.25 43.35 -8.37
CA LEU A 100 34.09 42.08 -9.09
C LEU A 100 35.39 41.63 -9.78
N THR A 101 36.41 42.49 -9.86
CA THR A 101 37.65 42.26 -10.63
C THR A 101 38.93 42.39 -9.81
N GLN A 102 38.92 43.04 -8.63
CA GLN A 102 40.11 43.28 -7.81
C GLN A 102 39.85 42.92 -6.34
N LYS A 103 40.77 42.20 -5.69
CA LYS A 103 40.59 41.69 -4.32
C LYS A 103 40.61 42.86 -3.30
N GLY A 104 39.58 42.94 -2.46
CA GLY A 104 39.35 43.96 -1.42
C GLY A 104 38.63 43.39 -0.18
N VAL A 105 38.28 44.20 0.83
CA VAL A 105 37.54 43.75 2.04
C VAL A 105 36.03 43.73 1.75
N THR A 106 35.46 42.55 1.47
CA THR A 106 34.01 42.41 1.22
C THR A 106 33.27 42.15 2.53
N GLN A 107 32.15 42.85 2.77
CA GLN A 107 31.30 42.60 3.93
C GLN A 107 30.54 41.28 3.75
N LEU A 108 30.64 40.39 4.74
CA LEU A 108 29.95 39.09 4.74
C LEU A 108 28.50 39.24 5.22
N THR A 109 27.61 38.38 4.69
CA THR A 109 26.22 38.27 5.14
C THR A 109 25.83 36.83 5.48
N ASP A 110 25.00 36.72 6.51
CA ASP A 110 24.34 35.51 6.99
C ASP A 110 22.83 35.51 6.65
N LYS A 111 22.37 36.48 5.85
CA LYS A 111 20.97 36.61 5.43
C LYS A 111 20.85 36.52 3.92
N THR A 112 19.76 35.92 3.46
CA THR A 112 19.37 35.99 2.04
C THR A 112 18.85 37.39 1.71
N GLY A 113 19.06 37.83 0.47
CA GLY A 113 18.66 39.15 0.01
C GLY A 113 19.05 39.38 -1.45
N ASN A 114 18.93 40.63 -1.90
CA ASN A 114 19.23 41.06 -3.26
C ASN A 114 20.39 42.07 -3.31
N SER A 115 21.31 42.00 -2.34
CA SER A 115 22.47 42.90 -2.30
C SER A 115 23.50 42.54 -3.37
N ASN A 116 24.03 43.56 -4.04
CA ASN A 116 25.16 43.43 -4.97
C ASN A 116 26.51 43.78 -4.30
N THR A 117 26.52 44.11 -3.01
CA THR A 117 27.70 44.58 -2.26
C THR A 117 28.13 43.65 -1.13
N LEU A 118 27.33 42.63 -0.81
CA LEU A 118 27.60 41.67 0.27
C LEU A 118 27.99 40.30 -0.31
N ALA A 119 28.97 39.65 0.30
CA ALA A 119 29.32 38.25 -0.01
C ALA A 119 28.64 37.29 0.97
N VAL A 120 28.11 36.18 0.45
CA VAL A 120 27.48 35.15 1.27
C VAL A 120 28.52 34.41 2.11
N THR A 121 28.20 34.12 3.37
CA THR A 121 29.01 33.22 4.20
C THR A 121 28.83 31.76 3.74
N GLN A 122 29.86 30.92 3.96
CA GLN A 122 29.76 29.48 3.72
C GLN A 122 28.59 28.86 4.49
N LYS A 123 28.36 29.30 5.74
CA LYS A 123 27.23 28.86 6.55
C LYS A 123 25.88 29.14 5.87
N LEU A 124 25.67 30.34 5.35
CA LEU A 124 24.44 30.69 4.64
C LEU A 124 24.24 29.79 3.41
N VAL A 125 25.30 29.51 2.65
CA VAL A 125 25.23 28.60 1.50
C VAL A 125 24.84 27.18 1.93
N SER A 126 25.44 26.66 3.00
CA SER A 126 25.08 25.36 3.57
C SER A 126 23.62 25.33 4.03
N ASP A 127 23.16 26.34 4.77
CA ASP A 127 21.78 26.40 5.26
C ASP A 127 20.76 26.44 4.11
N VAL A 128 21.07 27.14 3.01
CA VAL A 128 20.24 27.17 1.79
C VAL A 128 20.23 25.80 1.09
N ASN A 129 21.39 25.15 1.00
CA ASN A 129 21.51 23.82 0.42
C ASN A 129 20.75 22.76 1.22
N ASP A 130 20.84 22.80 2.55
CA ASP A 130 20.11 21.91 3.45
C ASP A 130 18.60 22.12 3.34
N ASN A 131 18.15 23.37 3.18
CA ASN A 131 16.74 23.65 2.90
C ASN A 131 16.27 22.96 1.61
N ALA A 132 17.06 23.03 0.53
CA ALA A 132 16.76 22.39 -0.74
C ALA A 132 16.75 20.85 -0.63
N ASN A 133 17.73 20.26 0.06
CA ASN A 133 17.82 18.81 0.30
C ASN A 133 16.66 18.26 1.13
N ASN A 134 15.99 19.10 1.92
CA ASN A 134 14.80 18.75 2.69
C ASN A 134 13.48 18.86 1.88
N ARG A 135 13.54 19.02 0.55
CA ARG A 135 12.37 18.97 -0.34
C ARG A 135 12.34 17.68 -1.15
N LEU A 136 11.17 17.33 -1.67
CA LEU A 136 10.98 16.14 -2.48
C LEU A 136 11.73 16.26 -3.81
N ALA A 137 12.59 15.28 -4.08
CA ALA A 137 13.40 15.17 -5.27
C ALA A 137 12.57 14.60 -6.43
N LYS A 138 12.54 15.30 -7.57
CA LYS A 138 11.68 14.94 -8.71
C LYS A 138 12.04 13.59 -9.32
N ASP A 139 13.32 13.27 -9.36
CA ASP A 139 13.87 12.00 -9.87
C ASP A 139 13.50 10.80 -8.98
N GLN A 140 13.20 11.03 -7.71
CA GLN A 140 12.77 9.98 -6.77
C GLN A 140 11.29 9.63 -6.91
N ASN A 141 10.50 10.41 -7.63
CA ASN A 141 9.07 10.15 -7.88
C ASN A 141 8.28 9.80 -6.59
N GLY A 142 8.58 10.46 -5.48
CA GLY A 142 7.91 10.25 -4.18
C GLY A 142 8.44 9.09 -3.33
N ALA A 143 9.52 8.40 -3.75
CA ALA A 143 10.18 7.38 -2.94
C ALA A 143 10.71 7.95 -1.60
N ASP A 144 11.12 9.21 -1.64
CA ASP A 144 11.68 10.03 -0.56
C ASP A 144 10.65 10.68 0.37
N ILE A 145 9.35 10.40 0.19
CA ILE A 145 8.31 10.78 1.15
C ILE A 145 8.52 10.02 2.47
N PRO A 146 8.76 10.70 3.61
CA PRO A 146 9.07 10.05 4.88
C PRO A 146 7.87 9.27 5.46
N ASP A 147 6.69 9.89 5.45
CA ASP A 147 5.43 9.27 5.86
C ASP A 147 4.45 9.24 4.70
N LYS A 148 4.46 8.11 3.97
CA LYS A 148 3.59 7.88 2.82
C LYS A 148 2.11 7.80 3.22
N LYS A 149 1.79 7.37 4.45
CA LYS A 149 0.41 7.26 4.92
C LYS A 149 -0.18 8.64 5.17
N ALA A 150 0.52 9.48 5.94
CA ALA A 150 0.10 10.85 6.19
C ALA A 150 0.02 11.67 4.88
N PHE A 151 0.93 11.43 3.93
CA PHE A 151 0.88 12.08 2.61
C PHE A 151 -0.41 11.75 1.84
N VAL A 152 -0.82 10.49 1.83
CA VAL A 152 -2.08 10.04 1.23
C VAL A 152 -3.30 10.64 1.94
N GLU A 153 -3.30 10.69 3.27
CA GLU A 153 -4.36 11.32 4.07
C GLU A 153 -4.51 12.81 3.72
N ASN A 154 -3.38 13.53 3.57
CA ASN A 154 -3.37 14.94 3.17
C ASN A 154 -3.88 15.17 1.74
N LEU A 155 -3.77 14.18 0.85
CA LEU A 155 -4.37 14.23 -0.49
C LEU A 155 -5.89 13.96 -0.48
N GLY A 156 -6.46 13.57 0.66
CA GLY A 156 -7.86 13.18 0.76
C GLY A 156 -8.18 11.85 0.06
N LEU A 157 -7.16 11.01 -0.17
CA LEU A 157 -7.34 9.69 -0.78
C LEU A 157 -7.61 8.65 0.32
N GLU A 158 -8.80 8.02 0.29
CA GLU A 158 -9.04 6.82 1.09
C GLU A 158 -8.43 5.61 0.37
N VAL A 159 -7.34 5.07 0.92
CA VAL A 159 -6.70 3.87 0.36
C VAL A 159 -7.53 2.64 0.73
N ILE A 160 -8.03 1.94 -0.29
CA ILE A 160 -8.38 0.52 -0.17
C ILE A 160 -7.13 -0.20 0.31
N SER A 161 -7.13 -0.73 1.53
CA SER A 161 -5.97 -1.41 2.12
C SER A 161 -5.39 -2.43 1.13
N THR A 162 -4.17 -2.17 0.65
CA THR A 162 -3.49 -3.03 -0.34
C THR A 162 -2.88 -4.28 0.27
N LYS A 163 -2.92 -4.43 1.60
CA LYS A 163 -2.61 -5.68 2.29
C LYS A 163 -3.92 -6.41 2.59
N PRO A 164 -4.26 -7.49 1.85
CA PRO A 164 -5.40 -8.31 2.20
C PRO A 164 -5.19 -8.91 3.60
N VAL A 165 -6.21 -8.81 4.42
CA VAL A 165 -6.19 -9.35 5.79
C VAL A 165 -6.52 -10.84 5.74
N VAL A 166 -5.83 -11.64 6.56
CA VAL A 166 -6.19 -13.05 6.76
C VAL A 166 -6.99 -13.17 8.05
N VAL A 167 -8.20 -13.74 7.97
CA VAL A 167 -9.14 -13.86 9.08
C VAL A 167 -9.29 -15.32 9.48
N GLY A 168 -9.16 -15.63 10.77
CA GLY A 168 -9.29 -16.99 11.26
C GLY A 168 -8.66 -17.17 12.63
N ASN A 169 -8.84 -18.36 13.21
CA ASN A 169 -8.24 -18.73 14.49
C ASN A 169 -7.08 -19.71 14.28
N ASN A 170 -6.10 -19.31 13.47
CA ASN A 170 -4.91 -20.10 13.16
C ASN A 170 -3.66 -19.23 13.02
N THR A 171 -2.49 -19.85 12.95
CA THR A 171 -1.19 -19.16 12.88
C THR A 171 -0.97 -18.30 11.64
N ALA A 172 -1.73 -18.53 10.56
CA ALA A 172 -1.68 -17.73 9.34
C ALA A 172 -2.58 -16.49 9.40
N SER A 173 -3.44 -16.38 10.41
CA SER A 173 -4.44 -15.32 10.51
C SER A 173 -3.89 -14.07 11.18
N THR A 174 -4.22 -12.92 10.61
CA THR A 174 -3.85 -11.59 11.13
C THR A 174 -4.87 -11.03 12.11
N ILE A 175 -6.13 -11.46 12.00
CA ILE A 175 -7.22 -11.17 12.95
C ILE A 175 -8.09 -12.42 13.09
N ASP A 176 -8.85 -12.51 14.18
CA ASP A 176 -9.70 -13.65 14.50
C ASP A 176 -11.19 -13.40 14.25
N ASN A 177 -11.60 -12.14 14.06
CA ASN A 177 -13.00 -11.75 14.00
C ASN A 177 -13.35 -10.95 12.72
N PHE A 178 -14.37 -11.41 12.01
CA PHE A 178 -14.88 -10.77 10.79
C PHE A 178 -15.37 -9.34 11.01
N ASP A 179 -15.85 -8.99 12.20
CA ASP A 179 -16.32 -7.63 12.51
C ASP A 179 -15.17 -6.61 12.52
N ASN A 180 -13.93 -7.07 12.66
CA ASN A 180 -12.71 -6.26 12.72
C ASN A 180 -12.00 -6.11 11.36
N ILE A 181 -12.51 -6.71 10.28
CA ILE A 181 -11.95 -6.56 8.94
C ILE A 181 -11.93 -5.07 8.57
N PRO A 182 -10.82 -4.48 8.11
CA PRO A 182 -10.80 -3.06 7.75
C PRO A 182 -11.90 -2.68 6.74
N GLN A 183 -12.53 -1.53 6.93
CA GLN A 183 -13.48 -1.00 5.95
C GLN A 183 -12.80 -0.80 4.59
N ASN A 184 -13.55 -0.98 3.50
CA ASN A 184 -13.07 -0.83 2.13
C ASN A 184 -11.82 -1.68 1.86
N SER A 185 -11.89 -2.98 2.20
CA SER A 185 -10.76 -3.90 2.04
C SER A 185 -11.19 -5.27 1.50
N THR A 186 -10.20 -5.98 0.95
CA THR A 186 -10.30 -7.40 0.62
C THR A 186 -9.65 -8.26 1.70
N TYR A 187 -10.12 -9.50 1.85
CA TYR A 187 -9.57 -10.44 2.83
C TYR A 187 -9.62 -11.88 2.31
N PHE A 188 -8.86 -12.75 2.96
CA PHE A 188 -9.02 -14.20 2.89
C PHE A 188 -9.42 -14.70 4.26
N ALA A 189 -10.39 -15.61 4.34
CA ALA A 189 -10.84 -16.11 5.64
C ALA A 189 -10.91 -17.63 5.73
N TYR A 190 -10.75 -18.09 6.96
CA TYR A 190 -10.89 -19.46 7.41
C TYR A 190 -12.19 -19.63 8.20
N PRO A 191 -12.79 -20.84 8.25
CA PRO A 191 -14.10 -21.07 8.85
C PRO A 191 -14.11 -20.88 10.38
N GLU A 192 -12.96 -20.96 11.04
CA GLU A 192 -12.82 -20.79 12.49
C GLU A 192 -12.85 -19.30 12.92
N GLY A 193 -12.92 -18.36 11.97
CA GLY A 193 -13.03 -16.95 12.28
C GLY A 193 -14.35 -16.61 12.98
N LEU A 194 -14.26 -15.88 14.10
CA LEU A 194 -15.41 -15.39 14.86
C LEU A 194 -16.31 -14.51 14.00
N ASN A 195 -17.62 -14.66 14.18
CA ASN A 195 -18.66 -13.93 13.43
C ASN A 195 -18.57 -14.12 11.90
N GLY A 196 -17.93 -15.20 11.43
CA GLY A 196 -17.83 -15.58 10.03
C GLY A 196 -18.95 -16.51 9.55
N PRO A 197 -19.05 -16.75 8.24
CA PRO A 197 -20.02 -17.67 7.64
C PRO A 197 -19.59 -19.17 7.72
N GLY A 198 -18.47 -19.47 8.38
CA GLY A 198 -17.99 -20.85 8.55
C GLY A 198 -17.44 -21.49 7.27
N ILE A 199 -16.91 -20.70 6.34
CA ILE A 199 -16.33 -21.16 5.07
C ILE A 199 -14.92 -20.61 4.84
N TYR A 200 -14.14 -21.32 4.03
CA TYR A 200 -12.85 -20.84 3.55
C TYR A 200 -13.01 -20.02 2.28
N GLY A 201 -12.34 -18.86 2.19
CA GLY A 201 -12.13 -18.22 0.89
C GLY A 201 -12.08 -16.70 0.91
N PRO A 202 -11.96 -16.10 -0.29
CA PRO A 202 -11.80 -14.66 -0.43
C PRO A 202 -13.11 -13.92 -0.14
N GLY A 203 -12.97 -12.69 0.34
CA GLY A 203 -14.08 -11.79 0.53
C GLY A 203 -13.69 -10.32 0.45
N MET A 204 -14.71 -9.47 0.53
CA MET A 204 -14.56 -8.02 0.55
C MET A 204 -15.52 -7.39 1.54
N ARG A 205 -15.08 -6.30 2.17
CA ARG A 205 -15.90 -5.43 3.01
C ARG A 205 -15.94 -4.04 2.37
N LEU A 206 -17.15 -3.58 2.08
CA LEU A 206 -17.41 -2.27 1.49
C LEU A 206 -18.17 -1.41 2.52
N SER A 207 -17.71 -0.19 2.74
CA SER A 207 -18.38 0.79 3.60
C SER A 207 -19.20 1.75 2.75
N GLY A 208 -20.45 2.00 3.16
CA GLY A 208 -21.49 2.62 2.37
C GLY A 208 -21.53 4.15 2.37
N GLY A 209 -20.63 4.87 3.04
CA GLY A 209 -20.61 6.33 2.86
C GLY A 209 -19.72 7.18 3.76
N TYR A 210 -19.55 8.41 3.28
CA TYR A 210 -18.93 9.54 3.94
C TYR A 210 -19.99 10.32 4.76
N GLY A 211 -19.58 10.95 5.88
CA GLY A 211 -20.48 11.77 6.70
C GLY A 211 -21.54 10.98 7.49
N GLY A 212 -22.82 11.36 7.37
CA GLY A 212 -23.94 10.79 8.13
C GLY A 212 -24.33 9.36 7.76
N PHE A 213 -23.78 8.80 6.68
CA PHE A 213 -24.01 7.42 6.22
C PHE A 213 -22.92 6.44 6.70
N LYS A 214 -22.11 6.85 7.68
CA LYS A 214 -21.14 5.95 8.32
C LYS A 214 -21.85 4.80 9.04
N GLY A 215 -21.39 3.57 8.81
CA GLY A 215 -21.86 2.40 9.55
C GLY A 215 -22.79 1.46 8.77
N TYR A 216 -23.23 1.83 7.56
CA TYR A 216 -23.86 0.89 6.62
C TYR A 216 -22.78 0.20 5.81
N GLU A 217 -22.71 -1.13 5.87
CA GLU A 217 -21.60 -1.86 5.28
C GLU A 217 -22.06 -3.18 4.68
N LEU A 218 -21.38 -3.63 3.64
CA LEU A 218 -21.59 -4.91 2.98
C LEU A 218 -20.34 -5.76 3.14
N MET A 219 -20.51 -7.00 3.62
CA MET A 219 -19.50 -8.04 3.48
C MET A 219 -20.00 -9.13 2.56
N ILE A 220 -19.12 -9.57 1.66
CA ILE A 220 -19.34 -10.72 0.79
C ILE A 220 -18.15 -11.66 0.96
N GLN A 221 -18.40 -12.96 1.03
CA GLN A 221 -17.39 -14.01 1.00
C GLN A 221 -17.81 -15.12 0.06
N ALA A 222 -16.88 -15.58 -0.78
CA ALA A 222 -17.07 -16.73 -1.65
C ALA A 222 -16.22 -17.89 -1.14
N THR A 223 -16.73 -19.12 -1.21
CA THR A 223 -15.93 -20.31 -0.91
C THR A 223 -15.18 -20.78 -2.15
N TYR A 224 -13.93 -21.19 -1.98
CA TYR A 224 -13.16 -21.89 -3.03
C TYR A 224 -13.32 -23.42 -2.98
N ALA A 225 -13.99 -23.96 -1.94
CA ALA A 225 -14.26 -25.39 -1.83
C ALA A 225 -15.26 -25.87 -2.90
N GLN A 226 -15.53 -27.19 -2.96
CA GLN A 226 -16.17 -27.90 -4.09
C GLN A 226 -17.50 -27.32 -4.64
N LYS A 227 -18.18 -26.42 -3.92
CA LYS A 227 -19.35 -25.67 -4.40
C LYS A 227 -19.04 -24.19 -4.35
N SER A 228 -19.16 -23.45 -5.45
CA SER A 228 -19.04 -21.98 -5.45
C SER A 228 -20.25 -21.35 -4.76
N GLU A 229 -20.21 -21.33 -3.43
CA GLU A 229 -21.20 -20.68 -2.59
C GLU A 229 -20.79 -19.23 -2.30
N LEU A 230 -21.79 -18.35 -2.25
CA LEU A 230 -21.62 -16.95 -1.94
C LEU A 230 -22.41 -16.63 -0.68
N TYR A 231 -21.75 -15.99 0.28
CA TYR A 231 -22.35 -15.53 1.51
C TYR A 231 -22.24 -14.02 1.58
N PHE A 232 -23.26 -13.38 2.13
CA PHE A 232 -23.23 -11.95 2.40
C PHE A 232 -23.84 -11.63 3.75
N ARG A 233 -23.44 -10.50 4.31
CA ARG A 233 -24.12 -9.85 5.44
C ARG A 233 -24.01 -8.35 5.31
N MET A 234 -24.90 -7.66 6.01
CA MET A 234 -24.90 -6.21 6.06
C MET A 234 -24.80 -5.71 7.50
N ARG A 235 -24.15 -4.58 7.70
CA ARG A 235 -24.20 -3.82 8.94
C ARG A 235 -25.26 -2.75 8.81
N ASN A 236 -26.17 -2.70 9.78
CA ASN A 236 -27.14 -1.62 9.91
C ASN A 236 -26.52 -0.52 10.78
N GLY A 237 -26.34 0.67 10.19
CA GLY A 237 -25.77 1.84 10.85
C GLY A 237 -26.67 2.44 11.94
N ASP A 238 -27.99 2.37 11.79
CA ASP A 238 -28.96 2.97 12.72
C ASP A 238 -28.93 2.31 14.10
N ILE A 239 -28.80 0.98 14.12
CA ILE A 239 -28.77 0.17 15.35
C ILE A 239 -27.38 -0.39 15.66
N ASN A 240 -26.37 0.00 14.87
CA ASN A 240 -24.98 -0.40 15.02
C ASN A 240 -24.78 -1.93 15.13
N ARG A 241 -25.44 -2.71 14.28
CA ARG A 241 -25.48 -4.18 14.39
C ARG A 241 -25.24 -4.86 13.04
N TRP A 242 -24.50 -5.96 13.06
CA TRP A 242 -24.40 -6.89 11.94
C TRP A 242 -25.65 -7.78 11.85
N ASN A 243 -26.20 -7.87 10.64
CA ASN A 243 -27.13 -8.93 10.30
C ASN A 243 -26.40 -10.28 10.26
N PRO A 244 -27.13 -11.41 10.42
CA PRO A 244 -26.58 -12.73 10.19
C PRO A 244 -26.00 -12.86 8.78
N TRP A 245 -25.13 -13.85 8.59
CA TRP A 245 -24.70 -14.27 7.27
C TRP A 245 -25.83 -15.01 6.56
N TYR A 246 -26.06 -14.64 5.30
CA TYR A 246 -27.02 -15.29 4.42
C TYR A 246 -26.30 -15.90 3.22
N LYS A 247 -26.64 -17.15 2.90
CA LYS A 247 -26.18 -17.85 1.71
C LYS A 247 -27.05 -17.45 0.51
N VAL A 248 -26.41 -17.13 -0.61
CA VAL A 248 -27.10 -16.91 -1.88
C VAL A 248 -27.46 -18.25 -2.52
N TRP A 249 -28.73 -18.38 -2.89
CA TRP A 249 -29.21 -19.50 -3.69
C TRP A 249 -28.82 -19.28 -5.15
N SER A 250 -28.19 -20.29 -5.75
CA SER A 250 -27.76 -20.28 -7.15
C SER A 250 -27.91 -21.67 -7.76
N THR A 251 -27.68 -21.81 -9.05
CA THR A 251 -27.72 -23.11 -9.73
C THR A 251 -26.69 -24.12 -9.21
N SER A 252 -25.73 -23.71 -8.37
CA SER A 252 -24.76 -24.60 -7.71
C SER A 252 -25.28 -25.27 -6.44
N ASN A 253 -26.32 -24.72 -5.81
CA ASN A 253 -26.84 -25.19 -4.52
C ASN A 253 -28.38 -25.31 -4.50
N ALA A 254 -29.04 -24.99 -5.61
CA ALA A 254 -30.48 -25.08 -5.75
C ALA A 254 -30.94 -25.46 -7.16
N LYS A 255 -32.07 -26.18 -7.25
CA LYS A 255 -32.77 -26.50 -8.50
C LYS A 255 -34.27 -26.28 -8.36
N PRO A 256 -34.97 -25.79 -9.41
CA PRO A 256 -36.42 -25.71 -9.40
C PRO A 256 -37.04 -27.12 -9.43
N ASP A 257 -38.10 -27.33 -8.65
CA ASP A 257 -38.97 -28.50 -8.79
C ASP A 257 -39.86 -28.38 -10.05
N THR A 258 -40.65 -29.42 -10.33
CA THR A 258 -41.59 -29.45 -11.48
C THR A 258 -42.62 -28.32 -11.46
N ASN A 259 -42.84 -27.69 -10.30
CA ASN A 259 -43.75 -26.55 -10.10
C ASN A 259 -43.00 -25.20 -10.08
N GLY A 260 -41.69 -25.18 -10.33
CA GLY A 260 -40.86 -23.97 -10.38
C GLY A 260 -40.34 -23.48 -9.03
N ASN A 261 -40.57 -24.19 -7.91
CA ASN A 261 -40.05 -23.79 -6.60
C ASN A 261 -38.60 -24.23 -6.43
N LEU A 262 -37.72 -23.35 -5.95
CA LEU A 262 -36.32 -23.72 -5.67
C LEU A 262 -36.22 -24.70 -4.47
N LYS A 263 -35.50 -25.80 -4.69
CA LYS A 263 -35.14 -26.82 -3.70
C LYS A 263 -33.62 -26.93 -3.62
N VAL A 264 -33.09 -27.37 -2.48
CA VAL A 264 -31.65 -27.63 -2.32
C VAL A 264 -31.18 -28.60 -3.41
N SER A 265 -30.02 -28.33 -4.00
CA SER A 265 -29.46 -29.23 -5.03
C SER A 265 -28.97 -30.52 -4.36
N SER A 266 -29.49 -31.65 -4.84
CA SER A 266 -29.27 -32.98 -4.27
C SER A 266 -28.78 -33.97 -5.33
N PRO A 267 -28.06 -35.05 -4.94
CA PRO A 267 -27.78 -36.16 -5.85
C PRO A 267 -29.09 -36.87 -6.21
N VAL A 268 -29.61 -36.57 -7.40
CA VAL A 268 -30.82 -37.17 -7.96
C VAL A 268 -30.48 -37.92 -9.25
N VAL A 269 -31.15 -39.06 -9.41
CA VAL A 269 -31.11 -39.98 -10.53
C VAL A 269 -32.50 -40.06 -11.14
N ASP A 270 -32.64 -39.62 -12.40
CA ASP A 270 -33.89 -39.71 -13.16
C ASP A 270 -33.85 -40.99 -13.99
N ILE A 271 -34.79 -41.90 -13.78
CA ILE A 271 -34.84 -43.21 -14.45
C ILE A 271 -35.97 -43.20 -15.49
N HIS A 272 -35.65 -43.55 -16.73
CA HIS A 272 -36.59 -43.68 -17.83
C HIS A 272 -37.05 -45.15 -18.02
N PRO A 273 -38.19 -45.40 -18.71
CA PRO A 273 -38.77 -46.73 -18.88
C PRO A 273 -37.82 -47.77 -19.48
N ASP A 274 -36.99 -47.37 -20.45
CA ASP A 274 -36.03 -48.22 -21.16
C ASP A 274 -34.74 -48.50 -20.36
N GLY A 275 -34.60 -47.88 -19.18
CA GLY A 275 -33.41 -47.96 -18.34
C GLY A 275 -32.35 -46.91 -18.63
N THR A 276 -32.58 -46.00 -19.59
CA THR A 276 -31.77 -44.78 -19.70
C THR A 276 -32.01 -43.89 -18.48
N TYR A 277 -31.06 -43.00 -18.19
CA TYR A 277 -31.13 -42.18 -16.99
C TYR A 277 -30.42 -40.84 -17.17
N GLN A 278 -30.81 -39.87 -16.36
CA GLN A 278 -30.13 -38.57 -16.23
C GLN A 278 -29.68 -38.37 -14.79
N LEU A 279 -28.50 -37.77 -14.65
CA LEU A 279 -27.93 -37.48 -13.34
C LEU A 279 -27.86 -35.97 -13.15
N THR A 280 -28.15 -35.57 -11.93
CA THR A 280 -27.65 -34.29 -11.43
C THR A 280 -26.12 -34.31 -11.33
N ARG A 281 -25.49 -33.13 -11.36
CA ARG A 281 -24.03 -33.01 -11.18
C ARG A 281 -23.59 -33.62 -9.85
N GLU A 282 -24.43 -33.50 -8.83
CA GLU A 282 -24.24 -34.03 -7.49
C GLU A 282 -24.29 -35.55 -7.44
N ALA A 283 -24.90 -36.22 -8.43
CA ALA A 283 -24.97 -37.68 -8.54
C ALA A 283 -23.93 -38.25 -9.52
N GLU A 284 -22.92 -37.46 -9.93
CA GLU A 284 -21.87 -37.91 -10.83
C GLU A 284 -21.16 -39.17 -10.29
N GLY A 285 -21.01 -40.18 -11.14
CA GLY A 285 -20.45 -41.49 -10.80
C GLY A 285 -21.50 -42.56 -10.50
N VAL A 286 -22.77 -42.19 -10.34
CA VAL A 286 -23.88 -43.15 -10.23
C VAL A 286 -24.22 -43.73 -11.60
N THR A 287 -24.66 -44.98 -11.63
CA THR A 287 -25.12 -45.65 -12.86
C THR A 287 -26.47 -46.30 -12.63
N VAL A 288 -27.28 -46.43 -13.69
CA VAL A 288 -28.55 -47.16 -13.65
C VAL A 288 -28.53 -48.28 -14.68
N LYS A 289 -29.04 -49.44 -14.30
CA LYS A 289 -29.24 -50.58 -15.18
C LYS A 289 -30.65 -51.14 -15.02
N ARG A 290 -31.40 -51.22 -16.11
CA ARG A 290 -32.63 -52.03 -16.17
C ARG A 290 -32.25 -53.51 -16.15
N ILE A 291 -32.68 -54.22 -15.11
CA ILE A 291 -32.36 -55.64 -14.88
C ILE A 291 -33.33 -56.52 -15.66
N GLU A 292 -34.62 -56.23 -15.52
CA GLU A 292 -35.74 -56.89 -16.19
C GLU A 292 -36.95 -55.93 -16.18
N THR A 293 -38.09 -56.35 -16.72
CA THR A 293 -39.31 -55.54 -16.75
C THR A 293 -39.68 -55.04 -15.36
N GLY A 294 -39.83 -53.73 -15.22
CA GLY A 294 -40.19 -53.07 -13.97
C GLY A 294 -39.09 -53.02 -12.92
N LYS A 295 -37.86 -53.50 -13.20
CA LYS A 295 -36.79 -53.57 -12.20
C LYS A 295 -35.53 -52.84 -12.64
N TYR A 296 -35.15 -51.83 -11.86
CA TYR A 296 -34.03 -50.94 -12.12
C TYR A 296 -33.07 -50.94 -10.95
N ARG A 297 -31.77 -51.09 -11.22
CA ARG A 297 -30.71 -51.03 -10.21
C ARG A 297 -29.90 -49.75 -10.38
N ILE A 298 -29.73 -49.02 -9.29
CA ILE A 298 -28.88 -47.85 -9.16
C ILE A 298 -27.62 -48.28 -8.42
N SER A 299 -26.45 -48.04 -9.03
CA SER A 299 -25.14 -48.43 -8.48
C SER A 299 -24.20 -47.24 -8.32
N GLY A 300 -23.30 -47.31 -7.35
CA GLY A 300 -22.37 -46.21 -7.03
C GLY A 300 -22.91 -45.22 -5.99
N CYS A 301 -23.97 -45.60 -5.28
CA CYS A 301 -24.57 -44.88 -4.16
C CYS A 301 -24.39 -45.66 -2.84
N ASN A 302 -24.71 -45.01 -1.72
CA ASN A 302 -24.74 -45.57 -0.37
C ASN A 302 -26.17 -45.53 0.19
N GLY A 303 -27.11 -46.08 -0.57
CA GLY A 303 -28.54 -46.05 -0.31
C GLY A 303 -29.19 -44.70 -0.62
N PHE A 304 -30.41 -44.52 -0.11
CA PHE A 304 -31.16 -43.28 -0.23
C PHE A 304 -30.55 -42.15 0.59
N ALA A 305 -30.80 -40.90 0.18
CA ALA A 305 -30.38 -39.73 0.94
C ALA A 305 -31.03 -39.72 2.35
N LYS A 306 -30.21 -39.50 3.39
CA LYS A 306 -30.60 -39.70 4.82
C LYS A 306 -31.01 -38.43 5.56
N ASP A 307 -30.94 -37.26 4.93
CA ASP A 307 -31.17 -35.95 5.56
C ASP A 307 -32.66 -35.57 5.72
N GLY A 308 -33.59 -36.39 5.21
CA GLY A 308 -35.03 -36.24 5.40
C GLY A 308 -35.66 -35.05 4.67
N GLU A 309 -34.93 -34.32 3.82
CA GLU A 309 -35.43 -33.08 3.20
C GLU A 309 -36.55 -33.32 2.16
N TRP A 310 -36.69 -34.54 1.65
CA TRP A 310 -37.76 -34.95 0.72
C TRP A 310 -38.87 -35.79 1.41
N GLY A 311 -38.94 -35.74 2.75
CA GLY A 311 -39.94 -36.44 3.55
C GLY A 311 -39.49 -37.80 4.10
N ILE A 312 -40.39 -38.46 4.84
CA ILE A 312 -40.12 -39.66 5.66
C ILE A 312 -39.87 -40.93 4.79
N HIS A 313 -40.21 -40.90 3.50
CA HIS A 313 -40.14 -42.05 2.58
C HIS A 313 -38.99 -41.97 1.55
N GLY A 314 -37.82 -41.48 1.94
CA GLY A 314 -36.58 -41.87 1.26
C GLY A 314 -36.22 -41.19 -0.07
N GLY A 315 -36.96 -40.17 -0.52
CA GLY A 315 -36.51 -39.34 -1.65
C GLY A 315 -36.76 -39.89 -3.05
N THR A 316 -37.74 -40.77 -3.21
CA THR A 316 -38.26 -41.19 -4.52
C THR A 316 -39.52 -40.41 -4.90
N ILE A 317 -39.55 -39.81 -6.09
CA ILE A 317 -40.76 -39.25 -6.70
C ILE A 317 -41.28 -40.24 -7.74
N VAL A 318 -42.52 -40.67 -7.53
CA VAL A 318 -43.23 -41.59 -8.41
C VAL A 318 -44.07 -40.79 -9.42
N PRO A 319 -44.13 -41.21 -10.71
CA PRO A 319 -45.02 -40.61 -11.69
C PRO A 319 -46.48 -40.57 -11.24
N ALA A 320 -47.09 -39.39 -11.31
CA ALA A 320 -48.51 -39.18 -11.09
C ALA A 320 -49.21 -38.59 -12.31
N ASP A 321 -50.53 -38.76 -12.40
CA ASP A 321 -51.36 -38.06 -13.37
C ASP A 321 -51.61 -36.59 -12.97
N SER A 322 -52.36 -35.85 -13.80
CA SER A 322 -52.73 -34.45 -13.53
C SER A 322 -53.63 -34.26 -12.31
N ASN A 323 -54.18 -35.34 -11.75
CA ASN A 323 -55.01 -35.34 -10.54
C ASN A 323 -54.20 -35.71 -9.28
N GLY A 324 -52.88 -35.92 -9.42
CA GLY A 324 -52.02 -36.34 -8.32
C GLY A 324 -52.16 -37.83 -7.96
N LEU A 325 -52.76 -38.65 -8.83
CA LEU A 325 -52.87 -40.09 -8.63
C LEU A 325 -51.64 -40.78 -9.21
N ASN A 326 -50.91 -41.51 -8.37
CA ASN A 326 -49.73 -42.26 -8.80
C ASN A 326 -50.11 -43.33 -9.85
N LEU A 327 -49.25 -43.47 -10.86
CA LEU A 327 -49.46 -44.36 -12.00
C LEU A 327 -48.89 -45.77 -11.80
N ILE A 328 -48.02 -45.92 -10.80
CA ILE A 328 -47.36 -47.17 -10.43
C ILE A 328 -47.19 -47.24 -8.90
N TRP A 329 -47.05 -48.45 -8.38
CA TRP A 329 -46.48 -48.71 -7.07
C TRP A 329 -44.96 -48.88 -7.22
N VAL A 330 -44.22 -48.44 -6.21
CA VAL A 330 -42.76 -48.61 -6.15
C VAL A 330 -42.39 -49.37 -4.89
N CYS A 331 -41.62 -50.44 -5.07
CA CYS A 331 -40.96 -51.17 -3.98
C CYS A 331 -39.46 -50.86 -4.04
N GLU A 332 -38.91 -50.49 -2.89
CA GLU A 332 -37.55 -49.96 -2.76
C GLU A 332 -36.72 -50.90 -1.89
N LEU A 333 -35.58 -51.32 -2.41
CA LEU A 333 -34.69 -52.25 -1.73
C LEU A 333 -33.27 -51.70 -1.77
N VAL A 334 -32.63 -51.58 -0.60
CA VAL A 334 -31.21 -51.21 -0.51
C VAL A 334 -30.40 -52.46 -0.20
N ASP A 335 -29.39 -52.74 -1.01
CA ASP A 335 -28.40 -53.78 -0.70
C ASP A 335 -27.49 -53.26 0.43
N PRO A 336 -27.50 -53.86 1.64
CA PRO A 336 -26.74 -53.37 2.78
C PRO A 336 -25.22 -53.51 2.61
N SER A 337 -24.76 -54.32 1.67
CA SER A 337 -23.34 -54.57 1.43
C SER A 337 -22.73 -53.61 0.42
N SER A 338 -23.46 -53.28 -0.65
CA SER A 338 -23.00 -52.39 -1.72
C SER A 338 -23.53 -50.96 -1.60
N GLY A 339 -24.67 -50.76 -0.93
CA GLY A 339 -25.40 -49.49 -0.93
C GLY A 339 -26.21 -49.25 -2.20
N ASP A 340 -26.24 -50.21 -3.12
CA ASP A 340 -27.02 -50.12 -4.35
C ASP A 340 -28.53 -50.14 -4.04
N ILE A 341 -29.29 -49.40 -4.84
CA ILE A 341 -30.75 -49.31 -4.71
C ILE A 341 -31.38 -50.09 -5.85
N THR A 342 -32.37 -50.92 -5.54
CA THR A 342 -33.24 -51.56 -6.52
C THR A 342 -34.64 -50.97 -6.41
N ILE A 343 -35.16 -50.50 -7.53
CA ILE A 343 -36.50 -49.96 -7.70
C ILE A 343 -37.30 -50.97 -8.50
N GLU A 344 -38.37 -51.51 -7.89
CA GLU A 344 -39.33 -52.38 -8.55
C GLU A 344 -40.65 -51.64 -8.75
N CYS A 345 -41.16 -51.65 -9.98
CA CYS A 345 -42.33 -50.93 -10.42
C CYS A 345 -43.48 -51.91 -10.69
N TYR A 346 -44.65 -51.62 -10.14
CA TYR A 346 -45.86 -52.40 -10.33
C TYR A 346 -46.98 -51.50 -10.82
N HIS A 347 -47.85 -52.00 -11.69
CA HIS A 347 -48.98 -51.25 -12.20
C HIS A 347 -49.90 -50.85 -11.05
N ARG A 348 -50.31 -49.58 -11.01
CA ARG A 348 -51.28 -49.08 -10.03
C ARG A 348 -52.57 -48.70 -10.73
N GLN A 349 -53.64 -49.45 -10.50
CA GLN A 349 -54.97 -49.07 -10.95
C GLN A 349 -55.70 -48.34 -9.82
N ASN A 350 -56.08 -47.09 -10.05
CA ASN A 350 -56.77 -46.26 -9.06
C ASN A 350 -58.29 -46.53 -9.12
N GLY A 351 -58.71 -47.69 -8.62
CA GLY A 351 -60.09 -48.19 -8.76
C GLY A 351 -61.19 -47.25 -8.21
N ASP A 352 -60.87 -46.47 -7.18
CA ASP A 352 -61.79 -45.51 -6.56
C ASP A 352 -61.93 -44.19 -7.35
N ALA A 353 -61.10 -43.98 -8.37
CA ALA A 353 -61.16 -42.80 -9.23
C ALA A 353 -62.26 -42.96 -10.31
N PRO A 354 -62.76 -41.85 -10.90
CA PRO A 354 -63.59 -41.90 -12.09
C PRO A 354 -62.93 -42.70 -13.21
N ILE A 355 -63.70 -43.39 -14.05
CA ILE A 355 -63.21 -44.33 -15.08
C ILE A 355 -62.04 -43.76 -15.91
N PHE A 356 -62.08 -42.48 -16.27
CA PHE A 356 -61.03 -41.82 -17.06
C PHE A 356 -59.70 -41.62 -16.31
N ALA A 357 -59.72 -41.64 -14.97
CA ALA A 357 -58.57 -41.41 -14.08
C ALA A 357 -58.12 -42.70 -13.35
N GLN A 358 -58.73 -43.85 -13.64
CA GLN A 358 -58.37 -45.12 -13.00
C GLN A 358 -56.99 -45.65 -13.41
N ASN A 359 -56.33 -45.03 -14.39
CA ASN A 359 -55.07 -45.51 -14.96
C ASN A 359 -55.18 -46.95 -15.51
N LYS A 360 -56.22 -47.24 -16.32
CA LYS A 360 -56.36 -48.55 -16.97
C LYS A 360 -55.37 -48.69 -18.12
N ARG A 361 -54.15 -49.18 -17.84
CA ARG A 361 -53.02 -49.19 -18.78
C ARG A 361 -52.98 -50.43 -19.66
N VAL A 362 -52.80 -50.23 -20.96
CA VAL A 362 -52.59 -51.33 -21.92
C VAL A 362 -51.22 -51.95 -21.70
N LYS A 363 -51.17 -53.29 -21.62
CA LYS A 363 -49.96 -54.09 -21.52
C LYS A 363 -49.44 -54.50 -22.88
N SER A 364 -50.34 -55.03 -23.71
CA SER A 364 -50.03 -55.45 -25.08
C SER A 364 -51.31 -55.60 -25.88
N ILE A 365 -51.18 -55.68 -27.20
CA ILE A 365 -52.26 -56.08 -28.10
C ILE A 365 -51.82 -57.42 -28.69
N ASN A 366 -52.68 -58.45 -28.58
CA ASN A 366 -52.37 -59.75 -29.17
C ASN A 366 -52.59 -59.74 -30.70
N ASP A 367 -52.21 -60.84 -31.37
CA ASP A 367 -52.31 -60.95 -32.83
C ASP A 367 -53.76 -60.84 -33.36
N ASP A 368 -54.75 -61.11 -32.50
CA ASP A 368 -56.19 -61.01 -32.79
C ASP A 368 -56.78 -59.60 -32.55
N GLY A 369 -55.95 -58.63 -32.11
CA GLY A 369 -56.38 -57.26 -31.84
C GLY A 369 -57.02 -57.04 -30.47
N GLU A 370 -57.04 -58.04 -29.59
CA GLU A 370 -57.50 -57.91 -28.21
C GLU A 370 -56.49 -57.13 -27.37
N VAL A 371 -57.00 -56.13 -26.65
CA VAL A 371 -56.21 -55.28 -25.76
C VAL A 371 -56.08 -55.97 -24.39
N ILE A 372 -54.87 -56.42 -24.07
CA ILE A 372 -54.53 -56.97 -22.76
C ILE A 372 -54.13 -55.80 -21.86
N TYR A 373 -54.80 -55.66 -20.72
CA TYR A 373 -54.49 -54.63 -19.72
C TYR A 373 -53.62 -55.20 -18.61
N TYR A 374 -52.83 -54.35 -17.96
CA TYR A 374 -52.18 -54.72 -16.72
C TYR A 374 -53.21 -54.96 -15.62
N HIS A 375 -52.94 -55.93 -14.74
CA HIS A 375 -53.64 -56.06 -13.47
C HIS A 375 -53.02 -55.13 -12.41
N ASP A 376 -53.82 -54.67 -11.44
CA ASP A 376 -53.27 -53.91 -10.31
C ASP A 376 -52.25 -54.76 -9.53
N GLY A 377 -51.11 -54.16 -9.20
CA GLY A 377 -49.98 -54.85 -8.59
C GLY A 377 -49.17 -55.73 -9.54
N GLU A 378 -49.42 -55.73 -10.85
CA GLU A 378 -48.63 -56.50 -11.82
C GLU A 378 -47.29 -55.79 -12.13
N LEU A 379 -46.18 -56.55 -12.17
CA LEU A 379 -44.86 -56.01 -12.50
C LEU A 379 -44.86 -55.32 -13.88
N CYS A 380 -44.37 -54.08 -13.94
CA CYS A 380 -44.45 -53.28 -15.16
C CYS A 380 -43.36 -52.20 -15.20
N ASP A 381 -42.86 -51.86 -16.39
CA ASP A 381 -41.94 -50.71 -16.51
C ASP A 381 -42.62 -49.37 -16.18
N ILE A 382 -41.79 -48.37 -15.90
CA ILE A 382 -42.20 -46.96 -15.75
C ILE A 382 -43.07 -46.58 -16.97
N PRO A 383 -44.20 -45.87 -16.80
CA PRO A 383 -45.04 -45.47 -17.93
C PRO A 383 -44.27 -44.65 -18.99
N ASP A 384 -44.60 -44.85 -20.26
CA ASP A 384 -43.99 -44.09 -21.36
C ASP A 384 -44.13 -42.58 -21.16
N GLY A 385 -43.05 -41.84 -21.43
CA GLY A 385 -43.01 -40.38 -21.24
C GLY A 385 -43.05 -39.93 -19.77
N ARG A 386 -42.73 -40.82 -18.82
CA ARG A 386 -42.57 -40.51 -17.39
C ARG A 386 -41.19 -40.90 -16.89
N VAL A 387 -40.82 -40.38 -15.73
CA VAL A 387 -39.56 -40.67 -15.03
C VAL A 387 -39.82 -40.93 -13.56
N ILE A 388 -39.05 -41.82 -12.96
CA ILE A 388 -38.91 -41.88 -11.50
C ILE A 388 -37.68 -41.07 -11.13
N ASN A 389 -37.80 -40.15 -10.17
CA ASN A 389 -36.65 -39.42 -9.63
C ASN A 389 -36.26 -40.06 -8.29
N VAL A 390 -35.03 -40.54 -8.16
CA VAL A 390 -34.51 -41.13 -6.92
C VAL A 390 -33.38 -40.28 -6.37
N ARG A 391 -33.51 -39.83 -5.12
CA ARG A 391 -32.46 -39.12 -4.40
C ARG A 391 -31.55 -40.09 -3.69
N VAL A 392 -30.27 -40.07 -4.04
CA VAL A 392 -29.28 -41.03 -3.55
C VAL A 392 -28.29 -40.38 -2.60
N GLN A 393 -27.77 -41.17 -1.67
CA GLN A 393 -26.61 -40.81 -0.89
C GLN A 393 -25.36 -41.21 -1.66
N LEU A 394 -24.40 -40.32 -1.86
CA LEU A 394 -23.10 -40.73 -2.39
C LEU A 394 -22.20 -41.27 -1.26
N PRO A 395 -21.28 -42.21 -1.57
CA PRO A 395 -20.21 -42.60 -0.65
C PRO A 395 -19.40 -41.37 -0.22
N GLU A 396 -18.94 -41.35 1.03
CA GLU A 396 -18.01 -40.31 1.48
C GLU A 396 -16.73 -40.40 0.63
N LYS A 397 -16.34 -39.28 0.02
CA LYS A 397 -15.06 -39.20 -0.67
C LYS A 397 -13.95 -39.20 0.40
N PRO A 398 -12.90 -40.02 0.24
CA PRO A 398 -11.79 -40.10 1.20
C PRO A 398 -11.04 -38.77 1.35
#